data_AF-A0A1G0KRC8-F1
#
_entry.id   AF-A0A1G0KRC8-F1
#
_cell.length_a   1.000
_cell.length_b   1.000
_cell.length_c   1.000
_cell.angle_alpha   90.00
_cell.angle_beta   90.00
_cell.angle_gamma   90.00
#
_symmetry.space_group_name_H-M   'P 1'
#
loop_
_entity.id
_entity.type
_entity.pdbx_description
1 polymer ?
#
loop_
_entity_poly.entity_id
_entity_poly.type
_entity_poly.pdbx_seq_one_letter_code
_entity_poly.pdbx_strand_id
1 'polypeptide(L)'
;MRWLIPLIGIVLIPLFAVWEKAHYDGNLNPKLQQSVMDSLDEPRFERVITSLDHLDVSLGGQVDDLESREAARAKADGLAGVRALERDNHIKVSPVLELSRLDGKLRSTGLLSLEDKPLALQWPNLQDQDAAGLADNGYVAGLTAKQRAFLARLAAEFFALPGDRSLLMDKDGIRLSGDVTLPQITGWQKASEGWFNPEASLANLRLFPSLFHFPGYQRQTVKDQTKAKELGDKLLANPIYFSLGSADIEPAEAEKVQQLVEAINQSDAEARFAVGGHTDASGTLDANMALGESRSKNVVNALAAAGINAERLEVVSFGPSQLAGDNETEEGRRLSRRVEILIK
;
A
#
# COMPACT_ATOMS: atom_id res chain seq x y z
N MET A 1 0.84 81.84 -10.22
CA MET A 1 -0.02 80.66 -10.49
C MET A 1 0.69 79.44 -11.10
N ARG A 2 1.86 79.56 -11.75
CA ARG A 2 2.54 78.39 -12.40
C ARG A 2 3.26 77.42 -11.44
N TRP A 3 3.49 77.78 -10.19
CA TRP A 3 4.16 76.95 -9.17
C TRP A 3 3.20 76.20 -8.22
N LEU A 4 1.89 76.49 -8.28
CA LEU A 4 0.88 75.82 -7.44
C LEU A 4 0.56 74.41 -7.94
N ILE A 5 0.60 74.20 -9.26
CA ILE A 5 0.32 72.91 -9.90
C ILE A 5 1.32 71.80 -9.49
N PRO A 6 2.66 72.02 -9.50
CA PRO A 6 3.60 70.99 -9.03
C PRO A 6 3.49 70.73 -7.52
N LEU A 7 3.16 71.76 -6.72
CA LEU A 7 3.02 71.63 -5.26
C LEU A 7 1.78 70.83 -4.87
N ILE A 8 0.68 71.01 -5.61
CA ILE A 8 -0.54 70.19 -5.49
C ILE A 8 -0.24 68.73 -5.88
N GLY A 9 0.54 68.50 -6.94
CA GLY A 9 0.99 67.15 -7.30
C GLY A 9 1.80 66.46 -6.20
N ILE A 10 2.74 67.18 -5.56
CA ILE A 10 3.58 66.63 -4.48
C ILE A 10 2.76 66.20 -3.25
N VAL A 11 1.63 66.86 -2.97
CA VAL A 11 0.78 66.54 -1.81
C VAL A 11 -0.33 65.54 -2.16
N LEU A 12 -0.91 65.64 -3.36
CA LEU A 12 -1.99 64.76 -3.78
C LEU A 12 -1.53 63.36 -4.20
N ILE A 13 -0.34 63.20 -4.78
CA ILE A 13 0.18 61.88 -5.18
C ILE A 13 0.34 60.94 -3.96
N PRO A 14 0.97 61.36 -2.83
CA PRO A 14 1.05 60.53 -1.63
C PRO A 14 -0.32 60.25 -0.99
N LEU A 15 -1.21 61.25 -0.95
CA LEU A 15 -2.56 61.08 -0.41
C LEU A 15 -3.40 60.10 -1.23
N PHE A 16 -3.28 60.17 -2.56
CA PHE A 16 -3.94 59.23 -3.47
C PHE A 16 -3.38 57.81 -3.27
N ALA A 17 -2.05 57.65 -3.16
CA ALA A 17 -1.43 56.35 -2.90
C ALA A 17 -1.87 55.74 -1.55
N VAL A 18 -2.00 56.55 -0.50
CA VAL A 18 -2.49 56.10 0.82
C VAL A 18 -3.97 55.71 0.74
N TRP A 19 -4.79 56.49 0.02
CA TRP A 19 -6.20 56.18 -0.19
C TRP A 19 -6.39 54.90 -1.03
N GLU A 20 -5.60 54.73 -2.10
CA GLU A 20 -5.63 53.55 -2.96
C GLU A 20 -5.22 52.29 -2.19
N LYS A 21 -4.19 52.38 -1.33
CA LYS A 21 -3.82 51.30 -0.42
C LYS A 21 -4.93 50.96 0.57
N ALA A 22 -5.53 51.95 1.23
CA ALA A 22 -6.61 51.73 2.18
C ALA A 22 -7.88 51.16 1.51
N HIS A 23 -8.18 51.58 0.28
CA HIS A 23 -9.29 51.06 -0.51
C HIS A 23 -9.03 49.62 -0.96
N TYR A 24 -7.79 49.33 -1.35
CA TYR A 24 -7.36 47.98 -1.69
C TYR A 24 -7.49 47.04 -0.49
N ASP A 25 -6.90 47.40 0.65
CA ASP A 25 -6.89 46.59 1.87
C ASP A 25 -8.31 46.38 2.43
N GLY A 26 -9.17 47.39 2.34
CA GLY A 26 -10.54 47.33 2.89
C GLY A 26 -11.60 46.66 2.00
N ASN A 27 -11.47 46.73 0.67
CA ASN A 27 -12.53 46.30 -0.25
C ASN A 27 -12.11 45.25 -1.29
N LEU A 28 -10.90 45.36 -1.83
CA LEU A 28 -10.44 44.51 -2.94
C LEU A 28 -9.76 43.25 -2.44
N ASN A 29 -8.89 43.36 -1.43
CA ASN A 29 -8.12 42.24 -0.87
C ASN A 29 -9.03 41.10 -0.35
N PRO A 30 -10.09 41.36 0.46
CA PRO A 30 -10.96 40.27 0.93
C PRO A 30 -11.72 39.55 -0.20
N LYS A 31 -12.10 40.28 -1.25
CA LYS A 31 -12.80 39.71 -2.42
C LYS A 31 -11.87 38.87 -3.28
N LEU A 32 -10.63 39.32 -3.45
CA LEU A 32 -9.56 38.57 -4.12
C LEU A 32 -9.22 37.30 -3.34
N GLN A 33 -9.04 37.40 -2.02
CA GLN A 33 -8.84 36.24 -1.13
C GLN A 33 -9.97 35.21 -1.28
N GLN A 34 -11.22 35.65 -1.20
CA GLN A 34 -12.37 34.76 -1.37
C GLN A 34 -12.39 34.12 -2.77
N SER A 35 -12.12 34.89 -3.83
CA SER A 35 -12.10 34.37 -5.20
C SER A 35 -11.02 33.30 -5.42
N VAL A 36 -9.85 33.50 -4.79
CA VAL A 36 -8.77 32.51 -4.80
C VAL A 36 -9.20 31.26 -4.03
N MET A 37 -9.78 31.41 -2.83
CA MET A 37 -10.26 30.27 -2.03
C MET A 37 -11.35 29.48 -2.77
N ASP A 38 -12.35 30.14 -3.34
CA ASP A 38 -13.43 29.50 -4.09
C ASP A 38 -12.90 28.75 -5.33
N SER A 39 -11.85 29.28 -5.98
CA SER A 39 -11.23 28.62 -7.15
C SER A 39 -10.44 27.35 -6.80
N LEU A 40 -10.04 27.23 -5.53
CA LEU A 40 -9.25 26.14 -4.96
C LEU A 40 -10.08 25.20 -4.08
N ASP A 41 -11.39 25.42 -3.94
CA ASP A 41 -12.32 24.52 -3.24
C ASP A 41 -12.71 23.35 -4.17
N GLU A 42 -11.73 22.50 -4.49
CA GLU A 42 -11.94 21.28 -5.27
C GLU A 42 -11.47 20.04 -4.51
N PRO A 43 -12.09 18.87 -4.75
CA PRO A 43 -11.72 17.62 -4.06
C PRO A 43 -10.23 17.24 -4.19
N ARG A 44 -9.56 17.68 -5.26
CA ARG A 44 -8.13 17.42 -5.53
C ARG A 44 -7.16 18.34 -4.76
N PHE A 45 -7.65 19.36 -4.08
CA PHE A 45 -6.83 20.35 -3.35
C PHE A 45 -7.06 20.22 -1.85
N GLU A 46 -6.33 19.32 -1.20
CA GLU A 46 -6.54 19.01 0.21
C GLU A 46 -5.82 20.04 1.12
N ARG A 47 -6.57 21.01 1.65
CA ARG A 47 -6.05 22.04 2.60
C ARG A 47 -5.08 23.03 1.98
N VAL A 48 -5.35 23.49 0.76
CA VAL A 48 -4.62 24.63 0.20
C VAL A 48 -5.06 25.91 0.92
N ILE A 49 -4.15 26.52 1.66
CA ILE A 49 -4.31 27.82 2.31
C ILE A 49 -3.70 28.90 1.43
N THR A 50 -4.33 30.07 1.43
CA THR A 50 -3.92 31.21 0.61
C THR A 50 -3.62 32.40 1.50
N SER A 51 -2.55 33.11 1.21
CA SER A 51 -2.29 34.43 1.77
C SER A 51 -1.98 35.41 0.65
N LEU A 52 -2.61 36.58 0.68
CA LEU A 52 -2.33 37.67 -0.25
C LEU A 52 -1.48 38.74 0.43
N ASP A 53 -0.35 39.07 -0.19
CA ASP A 53 0.39 40.31 0.05
C ASP A 53 0.26 41.20 -1.19
N HIS A 54 -0.63 42.18 -1.12
CA HIS A 54 -1.07 42.92 -2.30
C HIS A 54 -1.47 41.97 -3.44
N LEU A 55 -0.94 42.16 -4.66
CA LEU A 55 -1.32 41.35 -5.84
C LEU A 55 -0.66 39.98 -5.85
N ASP A 56 0.23 39.70 -4.91
CA ASP A 56 1.03 38.47 -4.91
C ASP A 56 0.35 37.45 -3.97
N VAL A 57 -0.02 36.29 -4.54
CA VAL A 57 -0.60 35.17 -3.80
C VAL A 57 0.49 34.18 -3.44
N SER A 58 0.57 33.87 -2.16
CA SER A 58 1.31 32.72 -1.63
C SER A 58 0.32 31.58 -1.37
N LEU A 59 0.62 30.41 -1.93
CA LEU A 59 -0.14 29.18 -1.73
C LEU A 59 0.64 28.26 -0.78
N GLY A 60 0.01 27.83 0.31
CA GLY A 60 0.52 26.78 1.20
C GLY A 60 -0.48 25.63 1.27
N GLY A 61 -0.09 24.47 1.79
CA GLY A 61 -1.03 23.35 1.99
C GLY A 61 -0.50 22.01 1.50
N GLN A 62 -1.40 21.06 1.27
CA GLN A 62 -1.07 19.72 0.82
C GLN A 62 -1.86 19.36 -0.47
N VAL A 63 -1.27 18.57 -1.36
CA VAL A 63 -1.94 18.04 -2.56
C VAL A 63 -1.47 16.62 -2.82
N ASP A 64 -2.30 15.80 -3.46
CA ASP A 64 -1.99 14.37 -3.64
C ASP A 64 -0.91 14.10 -4.69
N ASP A 65 -0.75 14.98 -5.67
CA ASP A 65 0.15 14.78 -6.79
C ASP A 65 0.70 16.12 -7.36
N LEU A 66 1.69 16.02 -8.27
CA LEU A 66 2.35 17.18 -8.88
C LEU A 66 1.45 17.92 -9.88
N GLU A 67 0.57 17.22 -10.60
CA GLU A 67 -0.37 17.83 -11.54
C GLU A 67 -1.38 18.70 -10.80
N SER A 68 -1.87 18.23 -9.65
CA SER A 68 -2.72 19.00 -8.73
C SER A 68 -1.98 20.23 -8.18
N ARG A 69 -0.69 20.13 -7.86
CA ARG A 69 0.11 21.30 -7.46
C ARG A 69 0.18 22.35 -8.56
N GLU A 70 0.48 21.92 -9.78
CA GLU A 70 0.58 22.81 -10.94
C GLU A 70 -0.77 23.40 -11.34
N ALA A 71 -1.85 22.61 -11.23
CA ALA A 71 -3.22 23.06 -11.47
C ALA A 71 -3.68 24.10 -10.43
N ALA A 72 -3.37 23.91 -9.15
CA ALA A 72 -3.65 24.89 -8.10
C ALA A 72 -2.94 26.23 -8.38
N ARG A 73 -1.67 26.15 -8.80
CA ARG A 73 -0.89 27.33 -9.18
C ARG A 73 -1.44 28.02 -10.42
N ALA A 74 -1.70 27.27 -11.49
CA ALA A 74 -2.23 27.81 -12.75
C ALA A 74 -3.60 28.47 -12.56
N LYS A 75 -4.43 27.93 -11.65
CA LYS A 75 -5.70 28.54 -11.26
C LYS A 75 -5.52 29.84 -10.50
N ALA A 76 -4.63 29.89 -9.53
CA ALA A 76 -4.35 31.12 -8.77
C ALA A 76 -3.78 32.22 -9.69
N ASP A 77 -2.88 31.86 -10.61
CA ASP A 77 -2.28 32.79 -11.58
C ASP A 77 -3.26 33.22 -12.69
N GLY A 78 -4.29 32.41 -12.95
CA GLY A 78 -5.35 32.71 -13.92
C GLY A 78 -6.38 33.73 -13.44
N LEU A 79 -6.35 34.12 -12.16
CA LEU A 79 -7.26 35.12 -11.60
C LEU A 79 -6.81 36.54 -11.95
N ALA A 80 -7.74 37.35 -12.48
CA ALA A 80 -7.45 38.71 -12.91
C ALA A 80 -6.93 39.58 -11.75
N GLY A 81 -5.69 40.07 -11.88
CA GLY A 81 -5.04 40.92 -10.87
C GLY A 81 -4.30 40.16 -9.77
N VAL A 82 -4.16 38.84 -9.88
CA VAL A 82 -3.38 38.00 -8.97
C VAL A 82 -2.11 37.52 -9.69
N ARG A 83 -1.00 37.38 -8.96
CA ARG A 83 0.21 36.71 -9.43
C ARG A 83 0.64 35.66 -8.43
N ALA A 84 0.81 34.43 -8.88
CA ALA A 84 1.32 33.35 -8.02
C ALA A 84 2.85 33.30 -8.11
N LEU A 85 3.54 33.90 -7.13
CA LEU A 85 5.01 33.93 -7.13
C LEU A 85 5.58 32.54 -6.83
N GLU A 86 6.49 32.10 -7.69
CA GLU A 86 7.09 30.76 -7.64
C GLU A 86 7.94 30.53 -6.37
N ARG A 87 8.48 31.62 -5.78
CA ARG A 87 9.36 31.58 -4.61
C ARG A 87 8.63 31.47 -3.27
N ASP A 88 7.36 31.87 -3.22
CA ASP A 88 6.56 31.94 -1.97
C ASP A 88 5.44 30.89 -1.94
N ASN A 89 5.45 29.95 -2.88
CA ASN A 89 4.51 28.83 -2.92
C ASN A 89 5.08 27.62 -2.16
N HIS A 90 4.45 27.28 -1.04
CA HIS A 90 4.81 26.22 -0.12
C HIS A 90 3.84 25.02 -0.17
N ILE A 91 3.13 24.80 -1.29
CA ILE A 91 2.27 23.62 -1.45
C ILE A 91 3.14 22.35 -1.43
N LYS A 92 2.88 21.50 -0.43
CA LYS A 92 3.54 20.21 -0.26
C LYS A 92 2.78 19.15 -1.04
N VAL A 93 3.47 18.36 -1.85
CA VAL A 93 2.89 17.16 -2.43
C VAL A 93 2.99 16.06 -1.37
N SER A 94 1.90 15.34 -1.11
CA SER A 94 1.91 14.14 -0.29
C SER A 94 3.01 13.22 -0.81
N PRO A 95 3.96 12.77 0.04
CA PRO A 95 5.02 11.90 -0.44
C PRO A 95 4.39 10.59 -0.91
N VAL A 96 4.51 10.32 -2.21
CA VAL A 96 4.18 9.03 -2.80
C VAL A 96 5.49 8.36 -3.14
N LEU A 97 5.79 7.26 -2.46
CA LEU A 97 6.90 6.38 -2.82
C LEU A 97 6.31 5.05 -3.27
N GLU A 98 6.49 4.74 -4.54
CA GLU A 98 6.23 3.42 -5.09
C GLU A 98 7.57 2.74 -5.38
N LEU A 99 7.76 1.57 -4.77
CA LEU A 99 8.85 0.66 -5.05
C LEU A 99 8.22 -0.60 -5.62
N SER A 100 8.70 -1.12 -6.73
CA SER A 100 8.22 -2.37 -7.29
C SER A 100 9.33 -3.21 -7.88
N ARG A 101 9.21 -4.52 -7.79
CA ARG A 101 9.98 -5.49 -8.56
C ARG A 101 9.01 -6.28 -9.40
N LEU A 102 9.14 -6.17 -10.72
CA LEU A 102 8.32 -6.86 -11.70
C LEU A 102 9.25 -7.53 -12.71
N ASP A 103 9.09 -8.83 -12.95
CA ASP A 103 9.93 -9.62 -13.86
C ASP A 103 11.44 -9.51 -13.51
N GLY A 104 11.75 -9.45 -12.21
CA GLY A 104 13.11 -9.27 -11.71
C GLY A 104 13.65 -7.84 -11.80
N LYS A 105 12.95 -6.93 -12.48
CA LYS A 105 13.38 -5.53 -12.61
C LYS A 105 12.81 -4.68 -11.50
N LEU A 106 13.69 -3.99 -10.78
CA LEU A 106 13.29 -3.01 -9.79
C LEU A 106 12.96 -1.66 -10.44
N ARG A 107 11.91 -1.03 -9.94
CA ARG A 107 11.44 0.29 -10.33
C ARG A 107 11.12 1.09 -9.08
N SER A 108 11.43 2.36 -9.12
CA SER A 108 11.00 3.33 -8.12
C SER A 108 10.35 4.51 -8.82
N THR A 109 9.13 4.84 -8.41
CA THR A 109 8.40 6.00 -8.91
C THR A 109 7.91 6.79 -7.70
N GLY A 110 8.08 8.11 -7.70
CA GLY A 110 7.61 8.90 -6.58
C GLY A 110 8.13 10.33 -6.59
N LEU A 111 7.30 11.24 -6.08
CA LEU A 111 7.68 12.62 -5.81
C LEU A 111 7.86 12.80 -4.31
N LEU A 112 9.03 13.33 -3.96
CA LEU A 112 9.48 13.49 -2.60
C LEU A 112 10.06 14.90 -2.44
N SER A 113 9.61 15.67 -1.45
CA SER A 113 9.93 17.10 -1.22
C SER A 113 9.91 17.40 0.28
N LEU A 114 10.69 18.28 0.91
CA LEU A 114 12.02 18.84 0.66
C LEU A 114 12.69 18.95 2.06
N GLU A 115 13.79 18.22 2.27
CA GLU A 115 14.91 18.54 3.17
C GLU A 115 16.05 17.55 2.82
N ASP A 116 17.28 18.07 2.73
CA ASP A 116 18.40 17.59 1.88
C ASP A 116 19.08 16.26 2.26
N LYS A 117 18.38 15.29 2.87
CA LYS A 117 18.98 14.00 3.23
C LYS A 117 18.38 12.85 2.40
N PRO A 118 19.16 12.23 1.49
CA PRO A 118 18.67 11.07 0.75
C PRO A 118 18.35 9.93 1.71
N LEU A 119 17.26 9.21 1.44
CA LEU A 119 17.01 7.93 2.09
C LEU A 119 17.92 6.91 1.41
N ALA A 120 19.09 6.64 1.99
CA ALA A 120 19.97 5.58 1.52
C ALA A 120 19.32 4.21 1.82
N LEU A 121 18.53 3.71 0.88
CA LEU A 121 18.03 2.34 0.91
C LEU A 121 19.19 1.42 0.53
N GLN A 122 19.74 0.71 1.52
CA GLN A 122 20.68 -0.37 1.27
C GLN A 122 19.89 -1.64 0.94
N TRP A 123 19.90 -2.01 -0.33
CA TRP A 123 19.15 -3.17 -0.83
C TRP A 123 20.05 -4.41 -0.85
N PRO A 124 19.78 -5.43 -0.02
CA PRO A 124 20.51 -6.69 -0.11
C PRO A 124 20.14 -7.43 -1.41
N ASN A 125 21.15 -7.96 -2.12
CA ASN A 125 21.02 -8.79 -3.33
C ASN A 125 20.61 -8.10 -4.65
N LEU A 126 20.95 -6.82 -4.85
CA LEU A 126 20.92 -6.20 -6.18
C LEU A 126 22.10 -6.71 -7.04
N GLN A 127 21.83 -7.22 -8.24
CA GLN A 127 22.87 -7.27 -9.27
C GLN A 127 23.10 -5.83 -9.77
N ASP A 128 24.34 -5.45 -10.10
CA ASP A 128 24.75 -4.06 -10.39
C ASP A 128 23.89 -3.34 -11.47
N GLN A 129 23.18 -4.09 -12.34
CA GLN A 129 22.29 -3.54 -13.37
C GLN A 129 20.90 -3.13 -12.84
N ASP A 130 20.42 -3.73 -11.75
CA ASP A 130 19.14 -3.39 -11.11
C ASP A 130 19.28 -2.13 -10.23
N ALA A 131 20.50 -1.82 -9.78
CA ALA A 131 20.83 -0.63 -8.98
C ALA A 131 20.87 0.67 -9.80
N ALA A 132 21.14 0.58 -11.11
CA ALA A 132 21.26 1.74 -11.99
C ALA A 132 19.92 2.51 -12.16
N GLY A 133 18.78 1.82 -12.06
CA GLY A 133 17.45 2.46 -12.08
C GLY A 133 17.03 3.12 -10.75
N LEU A 134 17.75 2.85 -9.66
CA LEU A 134 17.44 3.29 -8.30
C LEU A 134 18.27 4.50 -7.85
N ALA A 135 19.44 4.72 -8.47
CA ALA A 135 20.36 5.79 -8.07
C ALA A 135 19.82 7.21 -8.35
N ASP A 136 18.84 7.36 -9.26
CA ASP A 136 18.36 8.66 -9.68
C ASP A 136 17.15 9.22 -8.89
N ASN A 137 16.36 8.41 -8.17
CA ASN A 137 15.02 8.85 -7.74
C ASN A 137 14.56 8.39 -6.33
N GLY A 138 15.22 8.82 -5.25
CA GLY A 138 14.82 8.43 -3.88
C GLY A 138 15.13 9.42 -2.75
N TYR A 139 14.54 10.61 -2.76
CA TYR A 139 14.71 11.61 -1.69
C TYR A 139 13.54 11.69 -0.69
N VAL A 140 13.36 10.73 0.22
CA VAL A 140 12.18 10.78 1.12
C VAL A 140 12.32 11.86 2.20
N ALA A 141 11.68 13.01 1.99
CA ALA A 141 11.60 14.12 2.94
C ALA A 141 10.28 14.11 3.75
N GLY A 142 10.27 14.75 4.92
CA GLY A 142 9.11 14.80 5.83
C GLY A 142 8.95 13.61 6.79
N LEU A 143 9.75 12.55 6.64
CA LEU A 143 9.81 11.45 7.61
C LEU A 143 10.69 11.78 8.81
N THR A 144 10.29 11.33 10.00
CA THR A 144 11.17 11.29 11.17
C THR A 144 12.34 10.33 10.95
N ALA A 145 13.42 10.48 11.71
CA ALA A 145 14.56 9.55 11.64
C ALA A 145 14.16 8.10 11.91
N LYS A 146 13.21 7.88 12.84
CA LYS A 146 12.65 6.55 13.14
C LYS A 146 11.88 5.97 11.95
N GLN A 147 11.01 6.76 11.32
CA GLN A 147 10.24 6.33 10.14
C GLN A 147 11.17 6.00 8.97
N ARG A 148 12.19 6.82 8.71
CA ARG A 148 13.21 6.52 7.69
C ARG A 148 13.92 5.19 7.96
N ALA A 149 14.34 4.95 9.19
CA ALA A 149 15.01 3.70 9.57
C ALA A 149 14.08 2.48 9.43
N PHE A 150 12.82 2.62 9.84
CA PHE A 150 11.82 1.56 9.67
C PHE A 150 11.56 1.27 8.19
N LEU A 151 11.31 2.29 7.36
CA LEU A 151 11.04 2.12 5.93
C LEU A 151 12.22 1.47 5.21
N ALA A 152 13.45 1.87 5.54
CA ALA A 152 14.65 1.26 4.99
C ALA A 152 14.77 -0.22 5.34
N ARG A 153 14.54 -0.57 6.61
CA ARG A 153 14.56 -1.97 7.06
C ARG A 153 13.43 -2.79 6.42
N LEU A 154 12.22 -2.24 6.38
CA LEU A 154 11.04 -2.87 5.77
C LEU A 154 11.29 -3.16 4.30
N ALA A 155 11.73 -2.16 3.52
CA ALA A 155 12.02 -2.32 2.10
C ALA A 155 13.12 -3.37 1.86
N ALA A 156 14.20 -3.33 2.65
CA ALA A 156 15.28 -4.31 2.56
C ALA A 156 14.80 -5.74 2.83
N GLU A 157 14.05 -5.96 3.92
CA GLU A 157 13.51 -7.28 4.29
C GLU A 157 12.45 -7.77 3.28
N PHE A 158 11.59 -6.87 2.81
CA PHE A 158 10.50 -7.20 1.90
C PHE A 158 10.99 -7.53 0.49
N PHE A 159 11.93 -6.77 -0.06
CA PHE A 159 12.46 -7.03 -1.40
C PHE A 159 13.56 -8.11 -1.42
N ALA A 160 14.11 -8.51 -0.26
CA ALA A 160 15.06 -9.62 -0.17
C ALA A 160 14.45 -10.98 -0.54
N LEU A 161 13.14 -11.18 -0.31
CA LEU A 161 12.48 -12.44 -0.69
C LEU A 161 12.14 -12.41 -2.19
N PRO A 162 11.94 -13.55 -2.88
CA PRO A 162 11.72 -13.61 -4.32
C PRO A 162 10.29 -13.19 -4.74
N GLY A 163 10.04 -13.13 -6.06
CA GLY A 163 8.73 -12.87 -6.66
C GLY A 163 8.46 -11.40 -6.97
N ASP A 164 7.34 -11.15 -7.65
CA ASP A 164 6.85 -9.81 -7.93
C ASP A 164 6.32 -9.17 -6.65
N ARG A 165 6.73 -7.92 -6.40
CA ARG A 165 6.45 -7.23 -5.14
C ARG A 165 6.30 -5.75 -5.38
N SER A 166 5.40 -5.10 -4.67
CA SER A 166 5.32 -3.65 -4.60
C SER A 166 5.15 -3.15 -3.17
N LEU A 167 5.74 -2.00 -2.90
CA LEU A 167 5.58 -1.23 -1.68
C LEU A 167 5.14 0.15 -2.12
N LEU A 168 3.96 0.54 -1.67
CA LEU A 168 3.42 1.88 -1.86
C LEU A 168 3.36 2.57 -0.51
N MET A 169 3.89 3.78 -0.43
CA MET A 169 3.77 4.64 0.72
C MET A 169 3.07 5.93 0.30
N ASP A 170 2.02 6.31 1.02
CA ASP A 170 1.30 7.56 0.85
C ASP A 170 0.86 8.14 2.21
N LYS A 171 -0.09 9.09 2.20
CA LYS A 171 -0.66 9.70 3.40
C LYS A 171 -1.44 8.73 4.30
N ASP A 172 -1.97 7.64 3.73
CA ASP A 172 -2.81 6.66 4.42
C ASP A 172 -1.97 5.50 4.98
N GLY A 173 -0.67 5.47 4.67
CA GLY A 173 0.32 4.60 5.30
C GLY A 173 1.15 3.82 4.28
N ILE A 174 1.63 2.65 4.71
CA ILE A 174 2.40 1.74 3.85
C ILE A 174 1.49 0.58 3.44
N ARG A 175 1.38 0.37 2.13
CA ARG A 175 0.72 -0.77 1.51
C ARG A 175 1.76 -1.65 0.84
N LEU A 176 1.69 -2.94 1.12
CA LEU A 176 2.57 -3.94 0.51
C LEU A 176 1.73 -4.82 -0.40
N SER A 177 2.29 -5.23 -1.53
CA SER A 177 1.75 -6.28 -2.37
C SER A 177 2.82 -7.29 -2.73
N GLY A 178 2.50 -8.56 -2.54
CA GLY A 178 3.43 -9.67 -2.73
C GLY A 178 3.45 -10.57 -1.52
N ASP A 179 4.49 -11.40 -1.50
CA ASP A 179 4.48 -12.63 -0.73
C ASP A 179 5.13 -12.43 0.64
N VAL A 180 4.36 -12.62 1.72
CA VAL A 180 4.83 -12.35 3.10
C VAL A 180 4.36 -13.41 4.08
N THR A 181 5.09 -13.54 5.19
CA THR A 181 4.76 -14.45 6.30
C THR A 181 4.12 -13.70 7.48
N LEU A 182 3.36 -14.41 8.32
CA LEU A 182 2.77 -13.82 9.53
C LEU A 182 3.80 -13.22 10.52
N PRO A 183 4.95 -13.86 10.80
CA PRO A 183 5.99 -13.25 11.64
C PRO A 183 6.55 -11.97 11.08
N GLN A 184 6.65 -11.88 9.75
CA GLN A 184 7.11 -10.66 9.10
C GLN A 184 6.08 -9.55 9.27
N ILE A 185 4.80 -9.82 8.98
CA ILE A 185 3.72 -8.85 9.18
C ILE A 185 3.67 -8.38 10.64
N THR A 186 3.63 -9.32 11.60
CA THR A 186 3.55 -9.02 13.03
C THR A 186 4.80 -8.30 13.52
N GLY A 187 5.98 -8.68 13.03
CA GLY A 187 7.25 -8.02 13.30
C GLY A 187 7.30 -6.58 12.78
N TRP A 188 6.82 -6.35 11.55
CA TRP A 188 6.72 -5.02 10.95
C TRP A 188 5.67 -4.16 11.65
N GLN A 189 4.51 -4.71 11.96
CA GLN A 189 3.46 -4.01 12.72
C GLN A 189 4.00 -3.52 14.06
N LYS A 190 4.65 -4.40 14.82
CA LYS A 190 5.25 -4.05 16.12
C LYS A 190 6.35 -3.01 15.98
N ALA A 191 7.21 -3.13 14.97
CA ALA A 191 8.33 -2.23 14.76
C ALA A 191 7.93 -0.87 14.15
N SER A 192 6.73 -0.78 13.57
CA SER A 192 6.23 0.45 12.96
C SER A 192 5.70 1.48 13.94
N GLU A 193 5.52 1.11 15.22
CA GLU A 193 4.89 1.96 16.25
C GLU A 193 3.51 2.53 15.80
N GLY A 194 2.76 1.79 14.94
CA GLY A 194 1.45 2.20 14.41
C GLY A 194 1.48 2.85 13.02
N TRP A 195 2.66 2.99 12.41
CA TRP A 195 2.81 3.57 11.07
C TRP A 195 2.55 2.57 9.93
N PHE A 196 2.68 1.27 10.20
CA PHE A 196 2.28 0.19 9.30
C PHE A 196 0.96 -0.39 9.79
N ASN A 197 -0.10 -0.22 9.01
CA ASN A 197 -1.38 -0.87 9.23
C ASN A 197 -1.47 -2.13 8.36
N PRO A 198 -1.39 -3.35 8.95
CA PRO A 198 -1.50 -4.59 8.20
C PRO A 198 -2.84 -4.69 7.48
N GLU A 199 -3.94 -4.24 8.11
CA GLU A 199 -5.30 -4.37 7.56
C GLU A 199 -5.45 -3.64 6.22
N ALA A 200 -4.85 -2.45 6.11
CA ALA A 200 -4.79 -1.69 4.85
C ALA A 200 -3.95 -2.39 3.76
N SER A 201 -3.06 -3.31 4.16
CA SER A 201 -2.25 -4.13 3.25
C SER A 201 -2.84 -5.51 2.97
N LEU A 202 -3.75 -6.03 3.81
CA LEU A 202 -4.28 -7.40 3.73
C LEU A 202 -4.97 -7.71 2.39
N ALA A 203 -5.61 -6.71 1.77
CA ALA A 203 -6.25 -6.89 0.46
C ALA A 203 -5.25 -7.13 -0.68
N ASN A 204 -4.00 -6.70 -0.52
CA ASN A 204 -2.96 -6.75 -1.57
C ASN A 204 -1.80 -7.70 -1.23
N LEU A 205 -1.72 -8.17 0.01
CA LEU A 205 -0.73 -9.14 0.49
C LEU A 205 -1.21 -10.56 0.23
N ARG A 206 -0.45 -11.33 -0.55
CA ARG A 206 -0.63 -12.78 -0.61
C ARG A 206 0.16 -13.38 0.53
N LEU A 207 -0.53 -13.82 1.59
CA LEU A 207 0.12 -14.62 2.62
C LEU A 207 0.64 -15.91 2.00
N PHE A 208 1.94 -16.18 2.16
CA PHE A 208 2.53 -17.41 1.70
C PHE A 208 2.39 -18.52 2.74
N PRO A 209 2.29 -19.78 2.28
CA PRO A 209 2.30 -20.90 3.18
C PRO A 209 3.65 -21.01 3.90
N SER A 210 3.58 -20.78 5.21
CA SER A 210 4.56 -21.10 6.26
C SER A 210 5.51 -19.99 6.75
N LEU A 211 5.78 -20.12 8.06
CA LEU A 211 6.80 -19.44 8.86
C LEU A 211 8.25 -19.85 8.51
N PHE A 212 8.45 -20.84 7.64
CA PHE A 212 9.77 -21.41 7.37
C PHE A 212 10.05 -21.51 5.87
N HIS A 213 10.58 -20.41 5.32
CA HIS A 213 11.29 -20.36 4.03
C HIS A 213 10.34 -20.57 2.81
N PHE A 214 10.65 -20.05 1.61
CA PHE A 214 11.91 -20.26 0.90
C PHE A 214 12.32 -19.12 -0.04
N PRO A 215 13.28 -18.28 0.36
CA PRO A 215 14.33 -17.81 -0.55
C PRO A 215 15.08 -19.04 -1.10
N GLY A 216 14.99 -19.31 -2.40
CA GLY A 216 15.68 -20.43 -3.05
C GLY A 216 14.86 -21.71 -3.28
N TYR A 217 13.53 -21.68 -3.14
CA TYR A 217 12.71 -22.80 -3.63
C TYR A 217 12.78 -22.88 -5.16
N GLN A 218 13.53 -23.85 -5.65
CA GLN A 218 13.33 -24.37 -6.99
C GLN A 218 12.22 -25.43 -6.87
N ARG A 219 11.16 -25.34 -7.69
CA ARG A 219 10.24 -26.46 -7.94
C ARG A 219 11.08 -27.69 -8.28
N GLN A 220 11.37 -28.53 -7.30
CA GLN A 220 12.16 -29.76 -7.46
C GLN A 220 11.40 -30.94 -6.87
N THR A 221 10.14 -31.09 -7.22
CA THR A 221 9.37 -32.30 -6.85
C THR A 221 8.42 -32.75 -7.94
N VAL A 222 8.29 -32.01 -9.04
CA VAL A 222 7.60 -32.55 -10.22
C VAL A 222 8.51 -32.43 -11.42
N LYS A 223 9.12 -33.55 -11.77
CA LYS A 223 9.93 -33.72 -12.99
C LYS A 223 9.12 -33.39 -14.27
N ASP A 224 7.79 -33.32 -14.15
CA ASP A 224 6.82 -33.02 -15.18
C ASP A 224 5.89 -31.86 -14.78
N GLN A 225 6.14 -30.67 -15.30
CA GLN A 225 5.40 -29.45 -14.94
C GLN A 225 3.91 -29.52 -15.33
N THR A 226 3.55 -30.31 -16.34
CA THR A 226 2.16 -30.47 -16.79
C THR A 226 1.37 -31.23 -15.73
N LYS A 227 1.90 -32.35 -15.23
CA LYS A 227 1.29 -33.13 -14.16
C LYS A 227 1.19 -32.35 -12.86
N ALA A 228 2.18 -31.52 -12.56
CA ALA A 228 2.15 -30.63 -11.39
C ALA A 228 0.95 -29.68 -11.45
N LYS A 229 0.74 -29.08 -12.63
CA LYS A 229 -0.34 -28.14 -12.87
C LYS A 229 -1.70 -28.83 -12.78
N GLU A 230 -1.87 -29.97 -13.45
CA GLU A 230 -3.11 -30.76 -13.40
C GLU A 230 -3.46 -31.19 -11.97
N LEU A 231 -2.48 -31.64 -11.19
CA LEU A 231 -2.67 -31.96 -9.78
C LEU A 231 -3.05 -30.72 -8.97
N GLY A 232 -2.36 -29.60 -9.17
CA GLY A 232 -2.67 -28.34 -8.50
C GLY A 232 -4.10 -27.87 -8.77
N ASP A 233 -4.53 -27.91 -10.03
CA ASP A 233 -5.89 -27.56 -10.45
C ASP A 233 -6.92 -28.50 -9.80
N LYS A 234 -6.63 -29.81 -9.73
CA LYS A 234 -7.49 -30.80 -9.06
C LYS A 234 -7.61 -30.56 -7.55
N LEU A 235 -6.51 -30.18 -6.88
CA LEU A 235 -6.53 -29.87 -5.44
C LEU A 235 -7.30 -28.57 -5.16
N LEU A 236 -7.08 -27.52 -5.95
CA LEU A 236 -7.76 -26.23 -5.83
C LEU A 236 -9.26 -26.32 -6.13
N ALA A 237 -9.67 -27.25 -7.00
CA ALA A 237 -11.09 -27.48 -7.29
C ALA A 237 -11.87 -28.11 -6.12
N ASN A 238 -11.18 -28.62 -5.08
CA ASN A 238 -11.79 -29.35 -3.98
C ASN A 238 -11.51 -28.71 -2.61
N PRO A 239 -11.90 -27.45 -2.38
CA PRO A 239 -11.78 -26.82 -1.07
C PRO A 239 -12.74 -27.48 -0.07
N ILE A 240 -12.26 -27.62 1.17
CA ILE A 240 -13.06 -28.08 2.31
C ILE A 240 -13.66 -26.85 2.98
N TYR A 241 -14.98 -26.75 3.03
CA TYR A 241 -15.68 -25.62 3.63
C TYR A 241 -16.00 -25.84 5.12
N PHE A 242 -16.14 -24.74 5.85
CA PHE A 242 -16.41 -24.76 7.28
C PHE A 242 -17.56 -23.83 7.67
N SER A 243 -18.31 -24.25 8.68
CA SER A 243 -19.28 -23.41 9.37
C SER A 243 -18.62 -22.24 10.11
N LEU A 244 -19.40 -21.20 10.38
CA LEU A 244 -18.96 -20.00 11.10
C LEU A 244 -18.36 -20.37 12.47
N GLY A 245 -17.16 -19.86 12.75
CA GLY A 245 -16.46 -20.09 14.02
C GLY A 245 -16.03 -21.54 14.30
N SER A 246 -16.26 -22.48 13.38
CA SER A 246 -15.93 -23.89 13.56
C SER A 246 -14.66 -24.29 12.79
N ALA A 247 -13.93 -25.24 13.36
CA ALA A 247 -12.83 -25.96 12.71
C ALA A 247 -13.18 -27.43 12.43
N ASP A 248 -14.39 -27.86 12.73
CA ASP A 248 -14.82 -29.25 12.55
C ASP A 248 -15.16 -29.51 11.08
N ILE A 249 -14.67 -30.63 10.55
CA ILE A 249 -15.00 -31.08 9.20
C ILE A 249 -16.38 -31.72 9.25
N GLU A 250 -17.34 -31.11 8.58
CA GLU A 250 -18.69 -31.63 8.52
C GLU A 250 -18.75 -32.92 7.68
N PRO A 251 -19.70 -33.83 7.97
CA PRO A 251 -19.86 -35.07 7.20
C PRO A 251 -20.04 -34.84 5.69
N ALA A 252 -20.67 -33.72 5.30
CA ALA A 252 -20.86 -33.34 3.90
C ALA A 252 -19.54 -33.04 3.17
N GLU A 253 -18.48 -32.67 3.90
CA GLU A 253 -17.16 -32.36 3.35
C GLU A 253 -16.20 -33.56 3.40
N ALA A 254 -16.58 -34.65 4.06
CA ALA A 254 -15.76 -35.85 4.19
C ALA A 254 -15.46 -36.53 2.85
N GLU A 255 -16.39 -36.45 1.89
CA GLU A 255 -16.16 -36.99 0.54
C GLU A 255 -15.03 -36.24 -0.19
N LYS A 256 -14.93 -34.93 -0.02
CA LYS A 256 -13.84 -34.13 -0.61
C LYS A 256 -12.49 -34.50 -0.01
N VAL A 257 -12.44 -34.79 1.29
CA VAL A 257 -11.21 -35.30 1.92
C VAL A 257 -10.73 -36.57 1.22
N GLN A 258 -11.64 -37.50 0.89
CA GLN A 258 -11.28 -38.73 0.16
C GLN A 258 -10.78 -38.44 -1.26
N GLN A 259 -11.43 -37.51 -1.98
CA GLN A 259 -10.99 -37.09 -3.32
C GLN A 259 -9.58 -36.46 -3.30
N LEU A 260 -9.28 -35.68 -2.25
CA LEU A 260 -7.95 -35.10 -2.04
C LEU A 260 -6.91 -36.19 -1.72
N VAL A 261 -7.24 -37.18 -0.89
CA VAL A 261 -6.36 -38.34 -0.61
C VAL A 261 -6.03 -39.09 -1.88
N GLU A 262 -7.02 -39.36 -2.74
CA GLU A 262 -6.80 -40.02 -4.02
C GLU A 262 -5.87 -39.20 -4.94
N ALA A 263 -6.10 -37.90 -5.04
CA ALA A 263 -5.25 -37.00 -5.83
C ALA A 263 -3.80 -36.98 -5.31
N ILE A 264 -3.60 -36.91 -4.00
CA ILE A 264 -2.27 -36.92 -3.37
C ILE A 264 -1.58 -38.27 -3.57
N ASN A 265 -2.30 -39.39 -3.51
CA ASN A 265 -1.71 -40.72 -3.73
C ASN A 265 -1.34 -40.98 -5.19
N GLN A 266 -2.02 -40.33 -6.14
CA GLN A 266 -1.68 -40.37 -7.57
C GLN A 266 -0.48 -39.47 -7.93
N SER A 267 -0.04 -38.62 -7.00
CA SER A 267 1.11 -37.73 -7.19
C SER A 267 2.46 -38.41 -6.94
N ASP A 268 3.56 -37.70 -7.23
CA ASP A 268 4.91 -38.17 -6.92
C ASP A 268 5.07 -38.41 -5.40
N ALA A 269 5.74 -39.50 -5.02
CA ALA A 269 5.97 -39.86 -3.62
C ALA A 269 6.76 -38.79 -2.85
N GLU A 270 7.60 -38.02 -3.55
CA GLU A 270 8.38 -36.94 -2.96
C GLU A 270 7.60 -35.60 -2.88
N ALA A 271 6.42 -35.52 -3.51
CA ALA A 271 5.61 -34.30 -3.47
C ALA A 271 5.17 -33.98 -2.04
N ARG A 272 5.32 -32.71 -1.66
CA ARG A 272 4.89 -32.13 -0.39
C ARG A 272 3.78 -31.11 -0.63
N PHE A 273 2.95 -30.91 0.39
CA PHE A 273 1.74 -30.11 0.29
C PHE A 273 1.60 -29.18 1.48
N ALA A 274 1.18 -27.95 1.22
CA ALA A 274 0.69 -27.03 2.24
C ALA A 274 -0.83 -27.14 2.33
N VAL A 275 -1.34 -27.31 3.55
CA VAL A 275 -2.77 -27.33 3.87
C VAL A 275 -3.10 -26.00 4.52
N GLY A 276 -3.74 -25.11 3.75
CA GLY A 276 -3.90 -23.70 4.06
C GLY A 276 -5.34 -23.34 4.44
N GLY A 277 -5.51 -22.78 5.62
CA GLY A 277 -6.82 -22.48 6.19
C GLY A 277 -7.15 -21.01 6.10
N HIS A 278 -8.34 -20.71 5.59
CA HIS A 278 -8.87 -19.37 5.36
C HIS A 278 -10.07 -19.12 6.27
N THR A 279 -10.31 -17.85 6.57
CA THR A 279 -11.48 -17.37 7.29
C THR A 279 -12.17 -16.25 6.51
N ASP A 280 -13.39 -15.91 6.91
CA ASP A 280 -13.92 -14.60 6.58
C ASP A 280 -13.18 -13.51 7.39
N ALA A 281 -13.42 -12.24 7.06
CA ALA A 281 -12.78 -11.10 7.73
C ALA A 281 -13.55 -10.63 8.97
N SER A 282 -14.51 -11.43 9.48
CA SER A 282 -15.21 -11.08 10.71
C SER A 282 -14.33 -11.36 11.94
N GLY A 283 -14.24 -10.39 12.85
CA GLY A 283 -13.45 -10.53 14.08
C GLY A 283 -11.99 -10.05 13.95
N THR A 284 -11.16 -10.38 14.93
CA THR A 284 -9.76 -9.93 14.95
C THR A 284 -8.87 -10.81 14.06
N LEU A 285 -7.80 -10.21 13.53
CA LEU A 285 -6.80 -10.94 12.75
C LEU A 285 -6.27 -12.16 13.51
N ASP A 286 -5.85 -12.00 14.77
CA ASP A 286 -5.28 -13.09 15.57
C ASP A 286 -6.26 -14.26 15.77
N ALA A 287 -7.53 -13.97 16.02
CA ALA A 287 -8.56 -15.00 16.16
C ALA A 287 -8.76 -15.76 14.84
N ASN A 288 -8.78 -15.03 13.73
CA ASN A 288 -8.91 -15.61 12.40
C ASN A 288 -7.68 -16.44 11.99
N MET A 289 -6.47 -15.99 12.34
CA MET A 289 -5.25 -16.77 12.14
C MET A 289 -5.30 -18.09 12.93
N ALA A 290 -5.69 -18.04 14.21
CA ALA A 290 -5.81 -19.24 15.04
C ALA A 290 -6.90 -20.20 14.55
N LEU A 291 -8.02 -19.67 14.06
CA LEU A 291 -9.12 -20.47 13.50
C LEU A 291 -8.71 -21.14 12.18
N GLY A 292 -8.07 -20.40 11.27
CA GLY A 292 -7.51 -20.96 10.04
C GLY A 292 -6.49 -22.07 10.31
N GLU A 293 -5.62 -21.90 11.32
CA GLU A 293 -4.64 -22.92 11.70
C GLU A 293 -5.32 -24.18 12.24
N SER A 294 -6.35 -24.01 13.07
CA SER A 294 -7.13 -25.12 13.63
C SER A 294 -7.84 -25.93 12.54
N ARG A 295 -8.42 -25.25 11.54
CA ARG A 295 -9.03 -25.90 10.36
C ARG A 295 -8.00 -26.72 9.59
N SER A 296 -6.84 -26.12 9.28
CA SER A 296 -5.77 -26.81 8.58
C SER A 296 -5.25 -28.02 9.34
N LYS A 297 -5.08 -27.92 10.67
CA LYS A 297 -4.70 -29.07 11.51
C LYS A 297 -5.71 -30.19 11.42
N ASN A 298 -7.00 -29.89 11.48
CA ASN A 298 -8.05 -30.89 11.39
C ASN A 298 -8.06 -31.59 10.02
N VAL A 299 -7.84 -30.84 8.92
CA VAL A 299 -7.71 -31.42 7.58
C VAL A 299 -6.44 -32.28 7.47
N VAL A 300 -5.29 -31.82 7.96
CA VAL A 300 -4.06 -32.63 8.00
C VAL A 300 -4.26 -33.93 8.76
N ASN A 301 -4.90 -33.86 9.93
CA ASN A 301 -5.22 -35.05 10.73
C ASN A 301 -6.13 -36.01 9.98
N ALA A 302 -7.14 -35.51 9.26
CA ALA A 302 -8.04 -36.33 8.45
C ALA A 302 -7.32 -36.99 7.27
N LEU A 303 -6.47 -36.25 6.55
CA LEU A 303 -5.64 -36.80 5.46
C LEU A 303 -4.64 -37.85 5.98
N ALA A 304 -4.02 -37.60 7.13
CA ALA A 304 -3.08 -38.54 7.74
C ALA A 304 -3.78 -39.82 8.22
N ALA A 305 -4.97 -39.69 8.83
CA ALA A 305 -5.80 -40.83 9.21
C ALA A 305 -6.25 -41.66 8.00
N ALA A 306 -6.37 -41.04 6.82
CA ALA A 306 -6.67 -41.70 5.55
C ALA A 306 -5.43 -42.28 4.85
N GLY A 307 -4.24 -42.22 5.47
CA GLY A 307 -3.03 -42.90 5.00
C GLY A 307 -1.99 -42.02 4.30
N ILE A 308 -2.19 -40.70 4.23
CA ILE A 308 -1.16 -39.79 3.73
C ILE A 308 -0.05 -39.65 4.78
N ASN A 309 1.22 -39.79 4.38
CA ASN A 309 2.34 -39.56 5.29
C ASN A 309 2.31 -38.08 5.77
N ALA A 310 2.21 -37.89 7.09
CA ALA A 310 2.16 -36.57 7.72
C ALA A 310 3.38 -35.70 7.40
N GLU A 311 4.56 -36.28 7.13
CA GLU A 311 5.77 -35.53 6.73
C GLU A 311 5.64 -34.85 5.36
N ARG A 312 4.65 -35.27 4.55
CA ARG A 312 4.31 -34.64 3.27
C ARG A 312 3.36 -33.47 3.45
N LEU A 313 2.81 -33.24 4.63
CA LEU A 313 1.76 -32.26 4.90
C LEU A 313 2.29 -31.16 5.83
N GLU A 314 2.04 -29.91 5.47
CA GLU A 314 2.39 -28.75 6.27
C GLU A 314 1.14 -27.94 6.61
N VAL A 315 0.96 -27.63 7.90
CA VAL A 315 -0.17 -26.82 8.38
C VAL A 315 0.12 -25.35 8.16
N VAL A 316 -0.82 -24.64 7.52
CA VAL A 316 -0.72 -23.21 7.25
C VAL A 316 -2.04 -22.52 7.57
N SER A 317 -1.96 -21.28 8.07
CA SER A 317 -3.12 -20.40 8.20
C SER A 317 -2.93 -19.13 7.38
N PHE A 318 -3.91 -18.82 6.55
CA PHE A 318 -4.03 -17.57 5.80
C PHE A 318 -5.04 -16.59 6.43
N GLY A 319 -5.85 -17.06 7.38
CA GLY A 319 -6.86 -16.23 8.04
C GLY A 319 -7.70 -15.46 7.00
N PRO A 320 -7.91 -14.14 7.18
CA PRO A 320 -8.76 -13.34 6.31
C PRO A 320 -8.02 -12.70 5.14
N SER A 321 -6.74 -13.03 4.90
CA SER A 321 -5.93 -12.32 3.90
C SER A 321 -6.25 -12.71 2.45
N GLN A 322 -6.99 -13.80 2.24
CA GLN A 322 -7.32 -14.34 0.92
C GLN A 322 -8.80 -14.72 0.87
N LEU A 323 -9.65 -13.69 0.86
CA LEU A 323 -11.10 -13.83 0.75
C LEU A 323 -11.46 -14.39 -0.63
N ALA A 324 -12.33 -15.39 -0.65
CA ALA A 324 -12.81 -16.00 -1.90
C ALA A 324 -14.08 -15.32 -2.44
N GLY A 325 -14.66 -14.39 -1.69
CA GLY A 325 -15.83 -13.64 -2.11
C GLY A 325 -16.01 -12.37 -1.29
N ASP A 326 -17.06 -11.63 -1.62
CA ASP A 326 -17.41 -10.40 -0.93
C ASP A 326 -17.79 -10.68 0.54
N ASN A 327 -16.99 -10.13 1.47
CA ASN A 327 -17.15 -10.33 2.90
C ASN A 327 -18.41 -9.67 3.47
N GLU A 328 -19.02 -8.74 2.74
CA GLU A 328 -20.29 -8.14 3.13
C GLU A 328 -21.47 -9.13 2.96
N THR A 329 -21.32 -10.11 2.06
CA THR A 329 -22.34 -11.13 1.79
C THR A 329 -22.09 -12.41 2.58
N GLU A 330 -23.16 -13.09 3.02
CA GLU A 330 -23.00 -14.40 3.67
C GLU A 330 -22.39 -15.44 2.74
N GLU A 331 -22.73 -15.39 1.45
CA GLU A 331 -22.18 -16.32 0.47
C GLU A 331 -20.67 -16.11 0.29
N GLY A 332 -20.19 -14.87 0.18
CA GLY A 332 -18.77 -14.59 0.09
C GLY A 332 -17.99 -14.94 1.36
N ARG A 333 -18.58 -14.74 2.54
CA ARG A 333 -18.01 -15.23 3.80
C ARG A 333 -17.93 -16.75 3.85
N ARG A 334 -18.98 -17.45 3.42
CA ARG A 334 -19.02 -18.92 3.35
C ARG A 334 -17.93 -19.47 2.44
N LEU A 335 -17.72 -18.86 1.27
CA LEU A 335 -16.62 -19.22 0.37
C LEU A 335 -15.25 -18.96 1.01
N SER A 336 -15.12 -17.92 1.85
CA SER A 336 -13.85 -17.58 2.50
C SER A 336 -13.51 -18.50 3.68
N ARG A 337 -14.51 -19.15 4.30
CA ARG A 337 -14.31 -20.17 5.34
C ARG A 337 -13.97 -21.53 4.74
N ARG A 338 -12.72 -21.70 4.32
CA ARG A 338 -12.28 -22.92 3.63
C ARG A 338 -10.85 -23.35 3.97
N VAL A 339 -10.51 -24.59 3.61
CA VAL A 339 -9.14 -25.08 3.53
C VAL A 339 -8.85 -25.51 2.10
N GLU A 340 -7.70 -25.09 1.59
CA GLU A 340 -7.15 -25.50 0.29
C GLU A 340 -5.85 -26.29 0.48
N ILE A 341 -5.53 -27.14 -0.49
CA ILE A 341 -4.26 -27.87 -0.53
C ILE A 341 -3.45 -27.37 -1.71
N LEU A 342 -2.22 -26.93 -1.43
CA LEU A 342 -1.29 -26.42 -2.42
C LEU A 342 -0.09 -27.36 -2.52
N ILE A 343 0.38 -27.61 -3.74
CA ILE A 343 1.65 -28.30 -3.95
C ILE A 343 2.76 -27.34 -3.51
N LYS A 344 3.68 -27.85 -2.68
CA LYS A 344 4.84 -27.10 -2.24
C LYS A 344 5.81 -26.87 -3.38
#